data_AF-X1FC63-F1
#
_entry.id   AF-X1FC63-F1
#
_cell.length_a   1.000
_cell.length_b   1.000
_cell.length_c   1.000
_cell.angle_alpha   90.00
_cell.angle_beta   90.00
_cell.angle_gamma   90.00
#
_symmetry.space_group_name_H-M   'P 1'
#
loop_
_entity.id
_entity.type
_entity.pdbx_description
1 polymer ?
#
loop_
_entity_poly.entity_id
_entity_poly.type
_entity_poly.pdbx_seq_one_letter_code
_entity_poly.pdbx_strand_id
1 'polypeptide(L)'
;FDYLRDNMAFNASQRVQRGLGFAIVDEVDSILIDEARTPLIISGPAEDNVSLYQAIDQLVPSLELEEDEENPKDFTIDEKGKRVALTELGHERAEALLASSGLLEDGASLYDVNHISLLHHVHAALRAHHLFRRDVDYIVQDNEVVIIDEFTGRMMTGRRWSDGLHQAVEAKEKVAIQQENQTLASITFQNYFRLYENLSGMTGTADTEAPEFDQIYGLEVVVIPPNTPTMRTDNPDQVYRTIDEKFAAIRDEIKASLDQ
;
A
#
# COMPACT_ATOMS: atom_id res chain seq x y z
N PHE A 1 13.34 -9.36 -5.99
CA PHE A 1 12.36 -10.17 -5.24
C PHE A 1 12.99 -11.31 -4.43
N ASP A 2 13.97 -12.08 -4.94
CA ASP A 2 14.59 -13.15 -4.15
C ASP A 2 15.15 -12.66 -2.81
N TYR A 3 15.81 -11.49 -2.79
CA TYR A 3 16.25 -10.84 -1.54
C TYR A 3 15.13 -10.71 -0.50
N LEU A 4 13.95 -10.24 -0.91
CA LEU A 4 12.81 -10.10 0.01
C LEU A 4 12.32 -11.47 0.49
N ARG A 5 12.24 -12.46 -0.40
CA ARG A 5 11.84 -13.84 -0.04
C ARG A 5 12.82 -14.50 0.92
N ASP A 6 14.12 -14.27 0.76
CA ASP A 6 15.16 -14.80 1.65
C ASP A 6 15.09 -14.21 3.07
N ASN A 7 14.63 -12.96 3.18
CA ASN A 7 14.37 -12.30 4.46
C ASN A 7 13.05 -12.74 5.11
N MET A 8 12.16 -13.39 4.36
CA MET A 8 10.93 -14.02 4.85
C MET A 8 11.08 -15.54 5.09
N ALA A 9 12.24 -16.12 4.77
CA ALA A 9 12.47 -17.55 4.91
C ALA A 9 12.60 -17.96 6.39
N PHE A 10 11.89 -19.02 6.80
CA PHE A 10 11.91 -19.52 8.19
C PHE A 10 13.23 -20.20 8.57
N ASN A 11 13.94 -20.78 7.59
CA ASN A 11 15.21 -21.43 7.81
C ASN A 11 16.25 -21.02 6.76
N ALA A 12 17.53 -21.13 7.13
CA ALA A 12 18.63 -20.75 6.24
C ALA A 12 18.68 -21.59 4.95
N SER A 13 18.21 -22.85 4.98
CA SER A 13 18.17 -23.73 3.81
C SER A 13 17.16 -23.33 2.74
N GLN A 14 16.17 -22.48 3.07
CA GLN A 14 15.19 -21.95 2.12
C GLN A 14 15.70 -20.72 1.37
N ARG A 15 16.82 -20.13 1.78
CA ARG A 15 17.40 -18.96 1.11
C ARG A 15 18.06 -19.35 -0.20
N VAL A 16 17.86 -18.55 -1.23
CA VAL A 16 18.39 -18.81 -2.58
C VAL A 16 19.58 -17.92 -2.93
N GLN A 17 19.69 -16.73 -2.35
CA GLN A 17 20.79 -15.81 -2.57
C GLN A 17 21.97 -16.12 -1.64
N ARG A 18 23.17 -15.83 -2.15
CA ARG A 18 24.41 -15.76 -1.34
C ARG A 18 24.65 -14.30 -0.96
N GLY A 19 25.82 -13.99 -0.39
CA GLY A 19 26.24 -12.60 -0.14
C GLY A 19 26.25 -11.76 -1.43
N LEU A 20 25.92 -10.48 -1.29
CA LEU A 20 25.81 -9.52 -2.39
C LEU A 20 27.21 -8.92 -2.70
N GLY A 21 28.00 -9.66 -3.49
CA GLY A 21 29.38 -9.27 -3.81
C GLY A 21 29.51 -8.16 -4.85
N PHE A 22 29.07 -8.41 -6.09
CA PHE A 22 29.18 -7.44 -7.18
C PHE A 22 27.94 -7.44 -8.07
N ALA A 23 27.47 -6.25 -8.42
CA ALA A 23 26.40 -6.03 -9.40
C ALA A 23 26.89 -5.15 -10.55
N ILE A 24 26.55 -5.57 -11.77
CA ILE A 24 26.61 -4.75 -12.98
C ILE A 24 25.17 -4.56 -13.45
N VAL A 25 24.71 -3.31 -13.48
CA VAL A 25 23.35 -2.95 -13.88
C VAL A 25 23.37 -2.49 -15.34
N ASP A 26 22.69 -3.24 -16.20
CA ASP A 26 22.41 -2.81 -17.58
C ASP A 26 21.24 -1.82 -17.58
N GLU A 27 21.26 -0.85 -18.48
CA GLU A 27 20.31 0.28 -18.52
C GLU A 27 20.16 0.96 -17.14
N VAL A 28 21.31 1.35 -16.58
CA VAL A 28 21.43 1.79 -15.18
C VAL A 28 20.57 3.03 -14.85
N ASP A 29 20.33 3.91 -15.81
CA ASP A 29 19.42 5.06 -15.67
C ASP A 29 17.96 4.62 -15.51
N SER A 30 17.51 3.71 -16.36
CA SER A 30 16.14 3.16 -16.27
C SER A 30 15.91 2.48 -14.91
N ILE A 31 16.85 1.66 -14.44
CA ILE A 31 16.67 0.88 -13.21
C ILE A 31 16.91 1.70 -11.94
N LEU A 32 17.98 2.50 -11.89
CA LEU A 32 18.40 3.18 -10.66
C LEU A 32 17.80 4.58 -10.48
N ILE A 33 17.22 5.16 -11.53
CA ILE A 33 16.58 6.48 -11.50
C ILE A 33 15.07 6.36 -11.71
N ASP A 34 14.64 5.80 -12.85
CA ASP A 34 13.21 5.78 -13.19
C ASP A 34 12.42 4.77 -12.35
N GLU A 35 12.83 3.50 -12.35
CA GLU A 35 12.14 2.43 -11.61
C GLU A 35 12.35 2.53 -10.09
N ALA A 36 13.46 3.16 -9.67
CA ALA A 36 13.80 3.28 -8.26
C ALA A 36 12.87 4.20 -7.46
N ARG A 37 11.98 4.95 -8.13
CA ARG A 37 10.98 5.81 -7.48
C ARG A 37 9.91 5.03 -6.71
N THR A 38 9.65 3.80 -7.11
CA THR A 38 8.66 2.93 -6.47
C THR A 38 9.35 1.79 -5.72
N PRO A 39 8.97 1.54 -4.45
CA PRO A 39 9.53 0.43 -3.69
C PRO A 39 9.10 -0.91 -4.29
N LEU A 40 9.99 -1.90 -4.22
CA LEU A 40 9.67 -3.29 -4.47
C LEU A 40 8.93 -3.85 -3.25
N ILE A 41 7.75 -4.42 -3.45
CA ILE A 41 6.88 -4.90 -2.37
C ILE A 41 6.48 -6.36 -2.63
N ILE A 42 6.60 -7.20 -1.61
CA ILE A 42 5.89 -8.49 -1.54
C ILE A 42 4.67 -8.28 -0.65
N SER A 43 3.49 -8.44 -1.25
CA SER A 43 2.24 -8.53 -0.52
C SER A 43 1.80 -9.98 -0.43
N GLY A 44 1.17 -10.34 0.67
CA GLY A 44 0.48 -11.61 0.83
C GLY A 44 -0.94 -11.38 1.35
N PRO A 45 -1.81 -12.40 1.24
CA PRO A 45 -3.06 -12.36 1.96
C PRO A 45 -2.73 -12.22 3.45
N ALA A 46 -3.38 -11.28 4.13
CA ALA A 46 -3.37 -11.27 5.58
C ALA A 46 -3.90 -12.62 6.07
N GLU A 47 -3.35 -13.15 7.17
CA GLU A 47 -3.93 -14.28 7.90
C GLU A 47 -5.22 -13.88 8.63
N ASP A 48 -5.95 -12.90 8.09
CA ASP A 48 -7.20 -12.46 8.63
C ASP A 48 -8.23 -13.55 8.40
N ASN A 49 -8.67 -14.14 9.50
CA ASN A 49 -9.76 -15.06 9.49
C ASN A 49 -11.03 -14.23 9.18
N VAL A 50 -11.58 -14.38 7.97
CA VAL A 50 -12.83 -13.72 7.57
C VAL A 50 -13.95 -13.98 8.60
N SER A 51 -13.93 -15.14 9.27
CA SER A 51 -14.89 -15.45 10.32
C SER A 51 -14.69 -14.60 11.59
N LEU A 52 -13.50 -14.08 11.85
CA LEU A 52 -13.22 -13.19 12.99
C LEU A 52 -13.95 -11.87 12.85
N TYR A 53 -13.91 -11.25 11.66
CA TYR A 53 -14.68 -10.03 11.38
C TYR A 53 -16.17 -10.25 11.57
N GLN A 54 -16.70 -11.37 11.10
CA GLN A 54 -18.12 -11.72 11.28
C GLN A 54 -18.49 -11.98 12.74
N ALA A 55 -17.60 -12.61 13.51
CA ALA A 55 -17.84 -12.89 14.91
C ALA A 55 -17.82 -11.60 15.74
N ILE A 56 -16.83 -10.73 15.51
CA ILE A 56 -16.72 -9.43 16.20
C ILE A 56 -17.89 -8.51 15.83
N ASP A 57 -18.32 -8.49 14.56
CA ASP A 57 -19.48 -7.71 14.12
C ASP A 57 -20.75 -8.05 14.91
N GLN A 58 -20.93 -9.33 15.29
CA GLN A 58 -22.06 -9.76 16.12
C GLN A 58 -21.98 -9.27 17.58
N LEU A 59 -20.78 -8.95 18.07
CA LEU A 59 -20.57 -8.48 19.44
C LEU A 59 -20.82 -6.97 19.57
N VAL A 60 -20.53 -6.18 18.53
CA VAL A 60 -20.62 -4.71 18.56
C VAL A 60 -21.97 -4.18 19.06
N PRO A 61 -23.14 -4.72 18.62
CA PRO A 61 -24.44 -4.24 19.09
C PRO A 61 -24.68 -4.44 20.59
N SER A 62 -23.87 -5.26 21.27
CA SER A 62 -23.96 -5.50 22.71
C SER A 62 -23.16 -4.50 23.54
N LEU A 63 -22.36 -3.65 22.90
CA LEU A 63 -21.63 -2.55 23.52
C LEU A 63 -22.45 -1.26 23.42
N GLU A 64 -22.52 -0.52 24.52
CA GLU A 64 -23.32 0.70 24.67
C GLU A 64 -22.46 1.96 24.55
N LEU A 65 -22.95 2.92 23.76
CA LEU A 65 -22.35 4.24 23.61
C LEU A 65 -22.53 5.06 24.89
N GLU A 66 -21.48 5.71 25.33
CA GLU A 66 -21.50 6.74 26.36
C GLU A 66 -22.02 8.06 25.76
N GLU A 67 -23.23 8.45 26.15
CA GLU A 67 -23.87 9.69 25.70
C GLU A 67 -23.53 10.89 26.61
N ASP A 68 -23.24 10.65 27.89
CA ASP A 68 -22.88 11.66 28.89
C ASP A 68 -21.80 11.18 29.88
N GLU A 69 -20.98 12.10 30.39
CA GLU A 69 -19.95 11.80 31.40
C GLU A 69 -20.55 11.36 32.75
N GLU A 70 -21.85 11.58 32.97
CA GLU A 70 -22.54 11.21 34.21
C GLU A 70 -22.88 9.70 34.26
N ASN A 71 -23.03 9.04 33.11
CA ASN A 71 -23.28 7.60 33.02
C ASN A 71 -22.25 6.95 32.10
N PRO A 72 -21.05 6.61 32.61
CA PRO A 72 -20.05 5.94 31.79
C PRO A 72 -20.58 4.60 31.25
N LYS A 73 -20.38 4.38 29.95
CA LYS A 73 -20.81 3.17 29.23
C LYS A 73 -19.60 2.48 28.63
N ASP A 74 -19.76 1.73 27.54
CA ASP A 74 -18.72 0.85 27.04
C ASP A 74 -17.72 1.58 26.13
N PHE A 75 -18.16 2.61 25.39
CA PHE A 75 -17.25 3.37 24.53
C PHE A 75 -17.71 4.81 24.29
N THR A 76 -16.76 5.65 23.90
CA THR A 76 -16.97 7.05 23.52
C THR A 76 -16.64 7.26 22.05
N ILE A 77 -17.28 8.26 21.42
CA ILE A 77 -17.06 8.63 20.03
C ILE A 77 -16.58 10.08 19.95
N ASP A 78 -15.49 10.30 19.23
CA ASP A 78 -15.08 11.63 18.76
C ASP A 78 -15.42 11.74 17.26
N GLU A 79 -16.58 12.35 16.95
CA GLU A 79 -17.03 12.54 15.57
C GLU A 79 -16.09 13.47 14.78
N LYS A 80 -15.46 14.47 15.44
CA LYS A 80 -14.54 15.40 14.77
C LYS A 80 -13.23 14.71 14.39
N GLY A 81 -12.72 13.87 15.29
CA GLY A 81 -11.52 13.07 15.06
C GLY A 81 -11.77 11.80 14.25
N LYS A 82 -13.03 11.42 14.01
CA LYS A 82 -13.45 10.09 13.52
C LYS A 82 -12.76 8.96 14.31
N ARG A 83 -12.80 9.05 15.64
CA ARG A 83 -12.20 8.07 16.57
C ARG A 83 -13.25 7.47 17.51
N VAL A 84 -12.99 6.24 17.93
CA VAL A 84 -13.74 5.54 18.98
C VAL A 84 -12.75 5.06 20.03
N ALA A 85 -13.08 5.26 21.31
CA ALA A 85 -12.28 4.78 22.43
C ALA A 85 -13.16 3.92 23.36
N LEU A 86 -12.67 2.73 23.72
CA LEU A 86 -13.29 1.91 24.76
C LEU A 86 -13.02 2.55 26.13
N THR A 87 -14.01 2.51 27.00
CA THR A 87 -13.83 2.83 28.42
C THR A 87 -13.32 1.59 29.16
N GLU A 88 -12.97 1.74 30.43
CA GLU A 88 -12.65 0.59 31.29
C GLU A 88 -13.82 -0.40 31.38
N LEU A 89 -15.06 0.09 31.49
CA LEU A 89 -16.27 -0.75 31.53
C LEU A 89 -16.48 -1.51 30.23
N GLY A 90 -16.30 -0.84 29.09
CA GLY A 90 -16.42 -1.50 27.80
C GLY A 90 -15.30 -2.46 27.51
N HIS A 91 -14.13 -2.27 28.13
CA HIS A 91 -13.04 -3.22 28.07
C HIS A 91 -13.44 -4.53 28.76
N GLU A 92 -13.89 -4.47 30.02
CA GLU A 92 -14.35 -5.64 30.77
C GLU A 92 -15.50 -6.36 30.04
N ARG A 93 -16.44 -5.58 29.47
CA ARG A 93 -17.57 -6.13 28.73
C ARG A 93 -17.14 -6.76 27.41
N ALA A 94 -16.22 -6.14 26.67
CA ALA A 94 -15.67 -6.70 25.44
C ALA A 94 -14.91 -8.00 25.71
N GLU A 95 -14.08 -8.05 26.75
CA GLU A 95 -13.40 -9.28 27.19
C GLU A 95 -14.39 -10.39 27.51
N ALA A 96 -15.45 -10.11 28.28
CA ALA A 96 -16.47 -11.10 28.61
C ALA A 96 -17.22 -11.62 27.37
N LEU A 97 -17.54 -10.73 26.42
CA LEU A 97 -18.19 -11.10 25.16
C LEU A 97 -17.26 -11.95 24.27
N LEU A 98 -15.99 -11.57 24.17
CA LEU A 98 -14.98 -12.31 23.41
C LEU A 98 -14.69 -13.69 24.02
N ALA A 99 -14.65 -13.79 25.35
CA ALA A 99 -14.51 -15.07 26.04
C ALA A 99 -15.73 -15.98 25.80
N SER A 100 -16.95 -15.42 25.91
CA SER A 100 -18.18 -16.17 25.67
C SER A 100 -18.35 -16.68 24.23
N SER A 101 -17.73 -16.00 23.26
CA SER A 101 -17.70 -16.40 21.85
C SER A 101 -16.54 -17.34 21.52
N GLY A 102 -15.70 -17.67 22.50
CA GLY A 102 -14.53 -18.55 22.34
C GLY A 102 -13.37 -17.92 21.56
N LEU A 103 -13.39 -16.58 21.39
CA LEU A 103 -12.33 -15.82 20.71
C LEU A 103 -11.20 -15.41 21.66
N LEU A 104 -11.47 -15.39 22.96
CA LEU A 104 -10.51 -15.07 24.02
C LEU A 104 -10.55 -16.19 25.08
N GLU A 105 -9.40 -16.53 25.66
CA GLU A 105 -9.36 -17.49 26.78
C GLU A 105 -9.99 -16.88 28.04
N ASP A 106 -10.68 -17.71 28.83
CA ASP A 106 -11.31 -17.25 30.07
C ASP A 106 -10.28 -16.62 31.03
N GLY A 107 -10.45 -15.33 31.31
CA GLY A 107 -9.59 -14.56 32.21
C GLY A 107 -8.30 -14.01 31.57
N ALA A 108 -8.13 -14.12 30.25
CA ALA A 108 -7.08 -13.43 29.52
C ALA A 108 -7.44 -11.96 29.28
N SER A 109 -6.43 -11.08 29.22
CA SER A 109 -6.67 -9.66 28.96
C SER A 109 -6.57 -9.32 27.48
N LEU A 110 -7.44 -8.43 27.02
CA LEU A 110 -7.43 -7.92 25.65
C LEU A 110 -6.23 -6.98 25.37
N TYR A 111 -5.57 -6.45 26.42
CA TYR A 111 -4.32 -5.69 26.30
C TYR A 111 -3.05 -6.56 26.26
N ASP A 112 -3.17 -7.87 26.46
CA ASP A 112 -2.02 -8.76 26.35
C ASP A 112 -1.44 -8.70 24.93
N VAL A 113 -0.12 -8.81 24.82
CA VAL A 113 0.61 -8.68 23.53
C VAL A 113 0.07 -9.65 22.46
N ASN A 114 -0.42 -10.81 22.89
CA ASN A 114 -1.00 -11.82 22.01
C ASN A 114 -2.39 -11.44 21.45
N HIS A 115 -3.10 -10.49 22.07
CA HIS A 115 -4.48 -10.12 21.73
C HIS A 115 -4.60 -8.70 21.15
N ILE A 116 -3.48 -8.01 20.90
CA ILE A 116 -3.47 -6.67 20.29
C ILE A 116 -4.23 -6.64 18.95
N SER A 117 -4.09 -7.69 18.13
CA SER A 117 -4.85 -7.82 16.88
C SER A 117 -6.36 -7.93 17.13
N LEU A 118 -6.79 -8.63 18.18
CA LEU A 118 -8.20 -8.78 18.52
C LEU A 118 -8.80 -7.42 18.96
N LEU A 119 -8.09 -6.69 19.81
CA LEU A 119 -8.44 -5.32 20.20
C LEU A 119 -8.59 -4.42 18.97
N HIS A 120 -7.65 -4.52 18.03
CA HIS A 120 -7.67 -3.78 16.78
C HIS A 120 -8.94 -4.02 15.96
N HIS A 121 -9.34 -5.29 15.80
CA HIS A 121 -10.57 -5.64 15.08
C HIS A 121 -11.84 -5.12 15.80
N VAL A 122 -11.89 -5.14 17.14
CA VAL A 122 -13.00 -4.55 17.91
C VAL A 122 -13.11 -3.06 17.64
N HIS A 123 -11.99 -2.32 17.66
CA HIS A 123 -11.98 -0.90 17.32
C HIS A 123 -12.43 -0.64 15.87
N ALA A 124 -11.96 -1.45 14.91
CA ALA A 124 -12.37 -1.33 13.51
C ALA A 124 -13.89 -1.53 13.34
N ALA A 125 -14.45 -2.53 14.03
CA ALA A 125 -15.89 -2.82 14.00
C ALA A 125 -16.72 -1.70 14.65
N LEU A 126 -16.31 -1.19 15.82
CA LEU A 126 -16.97 -0.03 16.44
C LEU A 126 -16.96 1.20 15.54
N ARG A 127 -15.83 1.49 14.89
CA ARG A 127 -15.74 2.59 13.91
C ARG A 127 -16.69 2.36 12.73
N ALA A 128 -16.70 1.15 12.16
CA ALA A 128 -17.57 0.80 11.04
C ALA A 128 -19.07 0.99 11.38
N HIS A 129 -19.48 0.63 12.60
CA HIS A 129 -20.87 0.76 13.06
C HIS A 129 -21.28 2.20 13.32
N HIS A 130 -20.45 2.97 14.02
CA HIS A 130 -20.86 4.26 14.59
C HIS A 130 -20.38 5.49 13.81
N LEU A 131 -19.24 5.41 13.13
CA LEU A 131 -18.65 6.56 12.42
C LEU A 131 -18.90 6.54 10.91
N PHE A 132 -19.09 5.36 10.31
CA PHE A 132 -19.26 5.22 8.86
C PHE A 132 -20.71 4.84 8.54
N ARG A 133 -21.39 5.73 7.81
CA ARG A 133 -22.81 5.61 7.48
C ARG A 133 -23.01 5.28 6.01
N ARG A 134 -23.89 4.32 5.76
CA ARG A 134 -24.38 3.98 4.42
C ARG A 134 -25.09 5.19 3.81
N ASP A 135 -24.91 5.36 2.51
CA ASP A 135 -25.42 6.47 1.69
C ASP A 135 -24.83 7.86 2.03
N VAL A 136 -23.78 7.90 2.87
CA VAL A 136 -23.02 9.11 3.19
C VAL A 136 -21.53 8.88 2.93
N ASP A 137 -20.91 7.94 3.67
CA ASP A 137 -19.48 7.64 3.55
C ASP A 137 -19.20 6.53 2.52
N TYR A 138 -20.20 5.68 2.26
CA TYR A 138 -20.13 4.59 1.28
C TYR A 138 -21.51 4.14 0.84
N ILE A 139 -21.55 3.38 -0.25
CA ILE A 139 -22.71 2.63 -0.70
C ILE A 139 -22.37 1.15 -0.83
N VAL A 140 -23.40 0.30 -0.84
CA VAL A 140 -23.27 -1.10 -1.20
C VAL A 140 -23.86 -1.29 -2.58
N GLN A 141 -23.03 -1.70 -3.54
CA GLN A 141 -23.43 -1.95 -4.92
C GLN A 141 -22.81 -3.26 -5.39
N ASP A 142 -23.58 -4.10 -6.09
CA ASP A 142 -23.11 -5.38 -6.64
C ASP A 142 -22.44 -6.30 -5.60
N ASN A 143 -22.93 -6.25 -4.35
CA ASN A 143 -22.39 -6.97 -3.19
C ASN A 143 -20.96 -6.55 -2.80
N GLU A 144 -20.56 -5.31 -3.10
CA GLU A 144 -19.29 -4.70 -2.72
C GLU A 144 -19.52 -3.33 -2.06
N VAL A 145 -18.63 -2.95 -1.15
CA VAL A 145 -18.62 -1.63 -0.50
C VAL A 145 -17.83 -0.66 -1.39
N VAL A 146 -18.48 0.44 -1.80
CA VAL A 146 -17.87 1.49 -2.61
C VAL A 146 -17.83 2.79 -1.80
N ILE A 147 -16.63 3.33 -1.60
CA ILE A 147 -16.42 4.55 -0.81
C ILE A 147 -16.93 5.77 -1.58
N ILE A 148 -17.62 6.68 -0.89
CA ILE A 148 -17.98 8.00 -1.41
C ILE A 148 -16.95 9.02 -0.90
N ASP A 149 -16.42 9.82 -1.82
CA ASP A 149 -15.55 10.94 -1.47
C ASP A 149 -16.34 12.07 -0.79
N GLU A 150 -15.95 12.44 0.44
CA GLU A 150 -16.64 13.42 1.27
C GLU A 150 -16.67 14.84 0.66
N PHE A 151 -15.71 15.19 -0.19
CA PHE A 151 -15.61 16.53 -0.79
C PHE A 151 -16.35 16.65 -2.12
N THR A 152 -16.32 15.58 -2.92
CA THR A 152 -16.81 15.60 -4.30
C THR A 152 -18.08 14.78 -4.51
N GLY A 153 -18.45 13.92 -3.56
CA GLY A 153 -19.57 12.99 -3.65
C GLY A 153 -19.37 11.89 -4.71
N ARG A 154 -18.15 11.75 -5.24
CA ARG A 154 -17.84 10.76 -6.28
C ARG A 154 -17.60 9.38 -5.67
N MET A 155 -18.06 8.35 -6.37
CA MET A 155 -17.74 6.96 -6.06
C MET A 155 -16.26 6.69 -6.35
N MET A 156 -15.54 6.16 -5.37
CA MET A 156 -14.13 5.78 -5.48
C MET A 156 -14.00 4.26 -5.64
N THR A 157 -14.41 3.75 -6.79
CA THR A 157 -14.32 2.32 -7.12
C THR A 157 -12.87 1.84 -7.06
N GLY A 158 -12.64 0.68 -6.42
CA GLY A 158 -11.32 0.07 -6.26
C GLY A 158 -10.48 0.66 -5.11
N ARG A 159 -10.97 1.70 -4.42
CA ARG A 159 -10.34 2.21 -3.20
C ARG A 159 -10.92 1.49 -1.98
N ARG A 160 -10.04 1.06 -1.08
CA ARG A 160 -10.40 0.46 0.22
C ARG A 160 -9.88 1.35 1.36
N TRP A 161 -10.55 1.34 2.50
CA TRP A 161 -9.98 1.92 3.72
C TRP A 161 -8.93 0.96 4.28
N SER A 162 -7.86 1.52 4.83
CA SER A 162 -6.79 0.75 5.47
C SER A 162 -7.21 0.25 6.85
N ASP A 163 -6.33 -0.55 7.46
CA ASP A 163 -6.36 -0.84 8.89
C ASP A 163 -7.55 -1.71 9.31
N GLY A 164 -7.97 -2.62 8.43
CA GLY A 164 -9.09 -3.53 8.65
C GLY A 164 -10.48 -2.88 8.66
N LEU A 165 -10.59 -1.56 8.48
CA LEU A 165 -11.87 -0.83 8.54
C LEU A 165 -12.80 -1.24 7.39
N HIS A 166 -12.27 -1.46 6.19
CA HIS A 166 -13.09 -1.80 5.04
C HIS A 166 -13.74 -3.18 5.20
N GLN A 167 -13.00 -4.15 5.73
CA GLN A 167 -13.48 -5.49 6.07
C GLN A 167 -14.53 -5.42 7.18
N ALA A 168 -14.36 -4.54 8.16
CA ALA A 168 -15.36 -4.31 9.20
C ALA A 168 -16.67 -3.73 8.64
N VAL A 169 -16.61 -2.81 7.67
CA VAL A 169 -17.80 -2.29 6.97
C VAL A 169 -18.44 -3.38 6.10
N GLU A 170 -17.62 -4.19 5.42
CA GLU A 170 -18.10 -5.34 4.65
C GLU A 170 -18.85 -6.35 5.55
N ALA A 171 -18.33 -6.60 6.76
CA ALA A 171 -18.98 -7.45 7.76
C ALA A 171 -20.31 -6.86 8.24
N LYS A 172 -20.32 -5.57 8.61
CA LYS A 172 -21.53 -4.83 9.04
C LYS A 172 -22.66 -4.91 8.02
N GLU A 173 -22.34 -4.71 6.75
CA GLU A 173 -23.32 -4.74 5.66
C GLU A 173 -23.62 -6.15 5.13
N LYS A 174 -22.98 -7.17 5.72
CA LYS A 174 -23.13 -8.60 5.37
C LYS A 174 -22.81 -8.91 3.91
N VAL A 175 -21.84 -8.19 3.35
CA VAL A 175 -21.31 -8.44 2.01
C VAL A 175 -20.11 -9.38 2.06
N ALA A 176 -19.59 -9.77 0.90
CA ALA A 176 -18.41 -10.62 0.83
C ALA A 176 -17.18 -9.85 1.34
N ILE A 177 -16.62 -10.31 2.46
CA ILE A 177 -15.40 -9.72 3.04
C ILE A 177 -14.21 -10.16 2.19
N GLN A 178 -13.49 -9.19 1.63
CA GLN A 178 -12.29 -9.48 0.86
C GLN A 178 -11.07 -9.46 1.78
N GLN A 179 -10.18 -10.45 1.60
CA GLN A 179 -8.93 -10.51 2.37
C GLN A 179 -8.08 -9.26 2.09
N GLU A 180 -7.58 -8.65 3.15
CA GLU A 180 -6.61 -7.57 3.01
C GLU A 180 -5.30 -8.14 2.46
N ASN A 181 -4.67 -7.42 1.52
CA ASN A 181 -3.29 -7.69 1.16
C ASN A 181 -2.41 -6.89 2.12
N GLN A 182 -1.63 -7.60 2.93
CA GLN A 182 -0.65 -6.96 3.80
C GLN A 182 0.71 -6.89 3.08
N THR A 183 1.40 -5.76 3.22
CA THR A 183 2.81 -5.62 2.84
C THR A 183 3.65 -6.44 3.82
N LEU A 184 4.20 -7.57 3.36
CA LEU A 184 5.03 -8.46 4.19
C LEU A 184 6.49 -8.01 4.21
N ALA A 185 7.00 -7.55 3.07
CA ALA A 185 8.37 -7.06 2.95
C ALA A 185 8.45 -6.00 1.85
N SER A 186 9.29 -4.98 2.06
CA SER A 186 9.55 -3.95 1.06
C SER A 186 11.00 -3.49 1.08
N ILE A 187 11.51 -3.09 -0.08
CA ILE A 187 12.81 -2.42 -0.24
C ILE A 187 12.78 -1.54 -1.48
N THR A 188 13.44 -0.39 -1.47
CA THR A 188 13.63 0.39 -2.70
C THR A 188 14.81 -0.14 -3.50
N PHE A 189 14.80 0.06 -4.83
CA PHE A 189 15.96 -0.31 -5.65
C PHE A 189 17.23 0.40 -5.20
N GLN A 190 17.15 1.69 -4.82
CA GLN A 190 18.33 2.41 -4.34
C GLN A 190 18.98 1.68 -3.16
N ASN A 191 18.17 1.34 -2.15
CA ASN A 191 18.67 0.66 -0.96
C ASN A 191 19.15 -0.75 -1.28
N TYR A 192 18.45 -1.49 -2.14
CA TYR A 192 18.86 -2.84 -2.51
C TYR A 192 20.25 -2.87 -3.18
N PHE A 193 20.49 -2.00 -4.17
CA PHE A 193 21.77 -1.98 -4.88
C PHE A 193 22.93 -1.43 -4.03
N ARG A 194 22.64 -0.56 -3.06
CA ARG A 194 23.63 -0.11 -2.06
C ARG A 194 24.11 -1.19 -1.10
N LEU A 195 23.43 -2.34 -1.03
CA LEU A 195 23.87 -3.48 -0.21
C LEU A 195 25.01 -4.28 -0.86
N TYR A 196 25.26 -4.11 -2.16
CA TYR A 196 26.34 -4.81 -2.83
C TYR A 196 27.70 -4.23 -2.42
N GLU A 197 28.71 -5.09 -2.20
CA GLU A 197 30.06 -4.63 -1.86
C GLU A 197 30.66 -3.76 -2.98
N ASN A 198 30.34 -4.09 -4.24
CA ASN A 198 30.70 -3.31 -5.41
C ASN A 198 29.48 -3.15 -6.33
N LEU A 199 29.35 -1.98 -6.95
CA LEU A 199 28.27 -1.67 -7.89
C LEU A 199 28.86 -0.96 -9.12
N SER A 200 28.37 -1.32 -10.29
CA SER A 200 28.67 -0.64 -11.55
C SER A 200 27.46 -0.73 -12.48
N GLY A 201 27.45 0.06 -13.55
CA GLY A 201 26.40 -0.02 -14.55
C GLY A 201 26.81 0.56 -15.89
N MET A 202 25.96 0.36 -16.89
CA MET A 202 26.14 0.86 -18.25
C MET A 202 24.81 1.32 -18.83
N THR A 203 24.85 2.38 -19.64
CA THR A 203 23.73 2.91 -20.42
C THR A 203 24.26 3.91 -21.45
N GLY A 204 23.46 4.22 -22.48
CA GLY A 204 23.77 5.26 -23.46
C GLY A 204 23.48 6.70 -22.98
N THR A 205 22.78 6.87 -21.86
CA THR A 205 22.14 8.15 -21.47
C THR A 205 22.47 8.63 -20.05
N ALA A 206 23.51 8.09 -19.41
CA ALA A 206 23.84 8.43 -18.01
C ALA A 206 24.43 9.83 -17.77
N ASP A 207 24.96 10.50 -18.80
CA ASP A 207 25.71 11.75 -18.62
C ASP A 207 24.86 12.88 -18.01
N THR A 208 23.56 12.93 -18.35
CA THR A 208 22.64 13.93 -17.80
C THR A 208 22.33 13.70 -16.32
N GLU A 209 22.32 12.43 -15.89
CA GLU A 209 21.99 12.00 -14.52
C GLU A 209 23.24 11.73 -13.66
N ALA A 210 24.43 12.08 -14.14
CA ALA A 210 25.70 11.86 -13.43
C ALA A 210 25.72 12.40 -11.98
N PRO A 211 25.16 13.59 -11.67
CA PRO A 211 25.09 14.06 -10.28
C PRO A 211 24.24 13.15 -9.37
N GLU A 212 23.16 12.56 -9.90
CA GLU A 212 22.27 11.70 -9.13
C GLU A 212 22.93 10.35 -8.84
N PHE A 213 23.65 9.78 -9.81
CA PHE A 213 24.44 8.57 -9.62
C PHE A 213 25.53 8.71 -8.55
N ASP A 214 26.27 9.82 -8.54
CA ASP A 214 27.29 10.10 -7.53
C ASP A 214 26.64 10.29 -6.15
N GLN A 215 25.59 11.10 -6.05
CA GLN A 215 24.96 11.40 -4.77
C GLN A 215 24.28 10.19 -4.12
N ILE A 216 23.59 9.35 -4.90
CA ILE A 216 22.78 8.24 -4.37
C ILE A 216 23.62 6.98 -4.20
N TYR A 217 24.51 6.69 -5.16
CA TYR A 217 25.22 5.41 -5.26
C TYR A 217 26.74 5.54 -5.15
N GLY A 218 27.30 6.75 -5.19
CA GLY A 218 28.75 6.97 -5.27
C GLY A 218 29.35 6.48 -6.59
N LEU A 219 28.56 6.53 -7.67
CA LEU A 219 28.99 6.07 -9.00
C LEU A 219 29.37 7.27 -9.87
N GLU A 220 30.64 7.32 -10.28
CA GLU A 220 31.11 8.26 -11.29
C GLU A 220 30.67 7.80 -12.70
N VAL A 221 30.18 8.74 -13.51
CA VAL A 221 29.82 8.49 -14.90
C VAL A 221 31.00 8.80 -15.82
N VAL A 222 31.36 7.85 -16.66
CA VAL A 222 32.43 7.99 -17.66
C VAL A 222 31.85 7.82 -19.06
N VAL A 223 31.93 8.88 -19.87
CA VAL A 223 31.48 8.84 -21.28
C VAL A 223 32.51 8.09 -22.12
N ILE A 224 32.16 6.89 -22.57
CA ILE A 224 33.00 6.08 -23.45
C ILE A 224 32.79 6.54 -24.90
N PRO A 225 33.86 6.90 -25.64
CA PRO A 225 33.74 7.28 -27.04
C PRO A 225 33.13 6.16 -27.89
N PRO A 226 32.25 6.48 -28.86
CA PRO A 226 31.70 5.47 -29.75
C PRO A 226 32.80 4.91 -30.65
N ASN A 227 32.67 3.64 -31.03
CA ASN A 227 33.60 2.98 -31.96
C ASN A 227 33.66 3.68 -33.33
N THR A 228 32.57 4.34 -33.74
CA THR A 228 32.46 5.08 -34.99
C THR A 228 31.84 6.45 -34.75
N PRO A 229 32.26 7.50 -35.50
CA PRO A 229 31.61 8.81 -35.45
C PRO A 229 30.11 8.72 -35.73
N THR A 230 29.30 9.47 -34.98
CA THR A 230 27.86 9.56 -35.23
C THR A 230 27.58 10.31 -36.53
N MET A 231 26.69 9.77 -37.35
CA MET A 231 26.14 10.42 -38.55
C MET A 231 24.69 10.89 -38.32
N ARG A 232 24.18 10.77 -37.09
CA ARG A 232 22.82 11.16 -36.74
C ARG A 232 22.68 12.68 -36.83
N THR A 233 21.64 13.13 -37.54
CA THR A 233 21.28 14.56 -37.60
C THR A 233 20.12 14.80 -36.66
N ASP A 234 20.39 15.48 -35.55
CA ASP A 234 19.38 15.84 -34.56
C ASP A 234 18.77 17.20 -34.95
N ASN A 235 17.54 17.18 -35.47
CA ASN A 235 16.78 18.38 -35.83
C ASN A 235 16.23 19.09 -34.58
N PRO A 236 16.07 20.41 -34.59
CA PRO A 236 15.52 21.15 -33.45
C PRO A 236 14.05 20.78 -33.20
N ASP A 237 13.63 20.87 -31.93
CA ASP A 237 12.26 20.62 -31.51
C ASP A 237 11.26 21.57 -32.19
N GLN A 238 10.11 21.03 -32.58
CA GLN A 238 8.99 21.78 -33.14
C GLN A 238 7.87 21.93 -32.10
N VAL A 239 7.55 23.17 -31.75
CA VAL A 239 6.53 23.49 -30.74
C VAL A 239 5.25 24.01 -31.41
N TYR A 240 4.11 23.42 -31.04
CA TYR A 240 2.79 23.75 -31.60
C TYR A 240 1.87 24.37 -30.55
N ARG A 241 0.85 25.12 -30.99
CA ARG A 241 -0.07 25.80 -30.09
C ARG A 241 -1.10 24.83 -29.49
N THR A 242 -1.53 23.83 -30.25
CA THR A 242 -2.50 22.83 -29.81
C THR A 242 -1.98 21.40 -30.00
N ILE A 243 -2.57 20.47 -29.25
CA ILE A 243 -2.26 19.04 -29.38
C ILE A 243 -2.66 18.51 -30.76
N ASP A 244 -3.79 19.00 -31.31
CA ASP A 244 -4.28 18.60 -32.63
C ASP A 244 -3.32 19.01 -33.75
N GLU A 245 -2.78 20.24 -33.69
CA GLU A 245 -1.76 20.72 -34.62
C GLU A 245 -0.49 19.87 -34.55
N LYS A 246 -0.03 19.53 -33.33
CA LYS A 246 1.13 18.66 -33.13
C LYS A 246 0.92 17.29 -33.78
N PHE A 247 -0.22 16.64 -33.54
CA PHE A 247 -0.50 15.31 -34.12
C PHE A 247 -0.69 15.36 -35.64
N ALA A 248 -1.27 16.44 -36.17
CA ALA A 248 -1.36 16.65 -37.61
C ALA A 248 0.04 16.72 -38.24
N ALA A 249 0.95 17.49 -37.64
CA ALA A 249 2.33 17.59 -38.12
C ALA A 249 3.11 16.27 -38.02
N ILE A 250 2.99 15.55 -36.89
CA ILE A 250 3.59 14.20 -36.74
C ILE A 250 3.08 13.26 -37.84
N ARG A 251 1.77 13.25 -38.10
CA ARG A 251 1.18 12.42 -39.16
C ARG A 251 1.76 12.77 -40.53
N ASP A 252 1.91 14.06 -40.82
CA ASP A 252 2.40 14.52 -42.12
C ASP A 252 3.89 14.20 -42.29
N GLU A 253 4.69 14.28 -41.22
CA GLU A 253 6.11 13.85 -41.19
C GLU A 253 6.27 12.33 -41.41
N ILE A 254 5.44 11.52 -40.76
CA ILE A 254 5.43 10.06 -40.95
C ILE A 254 5.10 9.71 -42.39
N LYS A 255 4.12 10.38 -43.00
CA LYS A 255 3.78 10.18 -44.43
C LYS A 255 4.95 10.55 -45.34
N ALA A 256 5.55 11.73 -45.13
CA ALA A 256 6.70 12.18 -45.92
C ALA A 256 7.90 11.21 -45.81
N SER A 257 8.11 10.62 -44.64
CA SER A 257 9.17 9.63 -44.40
C SER A 257 8.89 8.26 -45.06
N LEU A 258 7.62 7.90 -45.25
CA LEU A 258 7.24 6.66 -45.95
C LEU A 258 7.33 6.78 -47.47
N ASP A 259 7.24 8.00 -48.01
CA ASP A 259 7.32 8.30 -49.43
C ASP A 259 8.77 8.50 -49.93
N GLN A 260 9.77 8.45 -49.04
CA GLN A 260 11.22 8.49 -49.33
C GLN A 260 11.83 7.09 -49.48
#